data_AF-A0A8S2YMX4-F1
#
_entry.id   AF-A0A8S2YMX4-F1
#
_cell.length_a   1.000
_cell.length_b   1.000
_cell.length_c   1.000
_cell.angle_alpha   90.00
_cell.angle_beta   90.00
_cell.angle_gamma   90.00
#
_symmetry.space_group_name_H-M   'P 1'
#
loop_
_entity.id
_entity.type
_entity.pdbx_description
1 polymer ?
#
loop_
_entity_poly.entity_id
_entity_poly.type
_entity_poly.pdbx_seq_one_letter_code
_entity_poly.pdbx_strand_id
1 'polypeptide(L)'
;VLSIVQCDGYPKYPTLSKLVKNILIRSHGNNDVECDFSINCHLLTEERTLLSEKSINGLRGIFDAVDFFGDGAGHKVTVDIIVEVVQWRLNSLFYMLISTNMLHAFQKSASLYKEELSKMKAVAATQEQESEQCEKSKLKK
;
A
#
# COMPACT_ATOMS: atom_id res chain seq x y z
N VAL A 1 -19.80 24.35 36.47
CA VAL A 1 -19.02 23.74 37.58
C VAL A 1 -17.52 23.71 37.31
N LEU A 2 -17.05 23.36 36.10
CA LEU A 2 -15.62 23.15 35.81
C LEU A 2 -14.80 24.40 35.47
N SER A 3 -15.47 25.54 35.25
CA SER A 3 -14.88 26.83 34.87
C SER A 3 -15.11 27.93 35.91
N ILE A 4 -15.45 27.56 37.16
CA ILE A 4 -15.64 28.54 38.22
C ILE A 4 -14.27 29.09 38.63
N VAL A 5 -14.10 30.38 38.45
CA VAL A 5 -12.87 31.13 38.78
C VAL A 5 -13.13 31.90 40.07
N GLN A 6 -12.15 31.94 40.96
CA GLN A 6 -12.17 32.82 42.13
C GLN A 6 -11.98 34.28 41.69
N CYS A 7 -12.27 35.24 42.58
CA CYS A 7 -12.10 36.67 42.31
C CYS A 7 -10.65 37.03 41.92
N ASP A 8 -9.72 36.19 42.34
CA ASP A 8 -8.28 36.24 42.17
C ASP A 8 -7.80 35.60 40.86
N GLY A 9 -8.72 35.19 39.98
CA GLY A 9 -8.42 34.69 38.63
C GLY A 9 -7.97 33.22 38.56
N TYR A 10 -7.78 32.57 39.72
CA TYR A 10 -7.41 31.16 39.79
C TYR A 10 -8.64 30.22 39.74
N PRO A 11 -8.50 29.03 39.14
CA PRO A 11 -9.58 28.05 39.10
C PRO A 11 -9.92 27.59 40.52
N LYS A 12 -11.20 27.64 40.89
CA LYS A 12 -11.68 27.30 42.23
C LYS A 12 -11.39 25.84 42.61
N TYR A 13 -11.37 24.93 41.63
CA TYR A 13 -11.09 23.50 41.84
C TYR A 13 -10.15 22.93 40.77
N PRO A 14 -8.84 23.14 40.86
CA PRO A 14 -7.90 22.72 39.81
C PRO A 14 -7.82 21.19 39.70
N THR A 15 -7.73 20.48 40.82
CA THR A 15 -7.61 19.01 40.84
C THR A 15 -8.92 18.32 40.48
N LEU A 16 -10.04 18.77 41.04
CA LEU A 16 -11.35 18.21 40.73
C LEU A 16 -11.75 18.45 39.28
N SER A 17 -11.41 19.62 38.72
CA SER A 17 -11.69 19.91 37.30
C SER A 17 -10.92 18.96 36.39
N LYS A 18 -9.64 18.67 36.68
CA LYS A 18 -8.86 17.65 35.96
C LYS A 18 -9.48 16.25 36.08
N LEU A 19 -9.87 15.85 37.30
CA LEU A 19 -10.47 14.54 37.53
C LEU A 19 -11.77 14.36 36.74
N VAL A 20 -12.68 15.33 36.84
CA VAL A 20 -13.96 15.27 36.14
C VAL A 20 -13.76 15.30 34.62
N LYS A 21 -12.85 16.14 34.10
CA LYS A 21 -12.50 16.13 32.67
C LYS A 21 -12.00 14.76 32.21
N ASN A 22 -11.08 14.14 32.95
CA ASN A 22 -10.56 12.82 32.60
C ASN A 22 -11.64 11.73 32.61
N ILE A 23 -12.59 11.81 33.56
CA ILE A 23 -13.72 10.87 33.61
C ILE A 23 -14.66 11.08 32.43
N LEU A 24 -14.91 12.33 32.04
CA LEU A 24 -15.82 12.67 30.93
C LEU A 24 -15.21 12.44 29.53
N ILE A 25 -13.90 12.56 29.39
CA ILE A 25 -13.19 12.29 28.12
C ILE A 25 -13.03 10.79 27.88
N ARG A 26 -13.08 9.98 28.94
CA ARG A 26 -13.00 8.53 28.80
C ARG A 26 -14.25 8.04 28.07
N SER A 27 -14.08 7.53 26.86
CA SER A 27 -15.16 6.91 26.12
C SER A 27 -15.75 5.72 26.89
N HIS A 28 -17.07 5.66 26.88
CA HIS A 28 -17.78 4.56 27.49
C HIS A 28 -17.76 3.35 26.55
N GLY A 29 -17.01 2.32 26.93
CA GLY A 29 -17.00 1.03 26.24
C GLY A 29 -16.16 1.01 24.95
N ASN A 30 -16.59 0.22 23.97
CA ASN A 30 -15.89 -0.01 22.71
C ASN A 30 -16.25 1.03 21.62
N ASN A 31 -17.01 2.07 21.99
CA ASN A 31 -17.63 2.99 21.04
C ASN A 31 -16.60 3.83 20.27
N ASP A 32 -15.49 4.23 20.90
CA ASP A 32 -14.40 4.95 20.19
C ASP A 32 -13.74 4.05 19.15
N VAL A 33 -13.46 2.79 19.51
CA VAL A 33 -12.82 1.84 18.61
C VAL A 33 -13.71 1.55 17.41
N GLU A 34 -15.01 1.36 17.64
CA GLU A 34 -16.00 1.13 16.57
C GLU A 34 -16.22 2.36 15.70
N CYS A 35 -16.22 3.56 16.30
CA CYS A 35 -16.29 4.83 15.57
C CYS A 35 -15.04 5.01 14.69
N ASP A 36 -13.85 4.77 15.24
CA ASP A 36 -12.59 4.83 14.51
C ASP A 36 -12.59 3.87 13.31
N PHE A 37 -13.05 2.63 13.49
CA PHE A 37 -13.18 1.67 12.38
C PHE A 37 -14.21 2.10 11.34
N SER A 38 -15.31 2.73 11.76
CA SER A 38 -16.34 3.22 10.85
C SER A 38 -15.87 4.42 10.03
N ILE A 39 -15.17 5.38 10.66
CA ILE A 39 -14.57 6.54 9.97
C ILE A 39 -13.49 6.06 8.99
N ASN A 40 -12.66 5.12 9.44
CA ASN A 40 -11.57 4.55 8.67
C ASN A 40 -11.98 3.38 7.78
N CYS A 41 -13.28 3.13 7.55
CA CYS A 41 -13.75 2.01 6.73
C CYS A 41 -13.19 2.06 5.30
N HIS A 42 -12.94 3.28 4.79
CA HIS A 42 -12.32 3.52 3.50
C HIS A 42 -10.86 3.04 3.41
N LEU A 43 -10.16 2.88 4.54
CA LEU A 43 -8.79 2.33 4.60
C LEU A 43 -8.77 0.80 4.48
N LEU A 44 -9.90 0.13 4.68
CA LEU A 44 -10.05 -1.34 4.73
C LEU A 44 -10.66 -1.92 3.44
N THR A 45 -10.33 -1.37 2.27
CA THR A 45 -10.81 -1.85 0.96
C THR A 45 -9.98 -3.03 0.41
N GLU A 46 -10.56 -3.85 -0.47
CA GLU A 46 -9.96 -5.10 -0.99
C GLU A 46 -8.55 -4.92 -1.58
N GLU A 47 -8.29 -3.83 -2.34
CA GLU A 47 -6.95 -3.52 -2.90
C GLU A 47 -5.89 -3.23 -1.83
N ARG A 48 -6.29 -2.79 -0.63
CA ARG A 48 -5.37 -2.39 0.45
C ARG A 48 -5.09 -3.50 1.46
N THR A 49 -5.63 -4.71 1.25
CA THR A 49 -5.20 -5.94 1.96
C THR A 49 -3.71 -6.25 1.78
N LEU A 50 -3.06 -5.59 0.83
CA LEU A 50 -1.60 -5.61 0.63
C LEU A 50 -0.81 -4.79 1.66
N LEU A 51 -1.46 -3.91 2.43
CA LEU A 51 -0.79 -3.10 3.45
C LEU A 51 -0.63 -3.88 4.75
N SER A 52 0.59 -3.84 5.31
CA SER A 52 0.84 -4.40 6.63
C SER A 52 0.04 -3.63 7.70
N GLU A 53 -0.31 -4.29 8.79
CA GLU A 53 -0.98 -3.67 9.95
C GLU A 53 -0.27 -2.40 10.43
N LYS A 54 1.07 -2.40 10.43
CA LYS A 54 1.90 -1.23 10.78
C LYS A 54 1.67 -0.06 9.84
N SER A 55 1.53 -0.33 8.54
CA SER A 55 1.27 0.69 7.52
C SER A 55 -0.13 1.28 7.67
N ILE A 56 -1.14 0.47 8.00
CA ILE A 56 -2.51 0.91 8.25
C ILE A 56 -2.55 1.80 9.50
N ASN A 57 -1.91 1.38 10.59
CA ASN A 57 -1.83 2.16 11.82
C ASN A 57 -1.09 3.50 11.62
N GLY A 58 0.01 3.49 10.86
CA GLY A 58 0.75 4.71 10.53
C GLY A 58 -0.07 5.69 9.70
N LEU A 59 -0.83 5.19 8.70
CA LEU A 59 -1.67 6.02 7.86
C LEU A 59 -2.84 6.62 8.63
N ARG A 60 -3.51 5.82 9.46
CA ARG A 60 -4.59 6.25 10.35
C ARG A 60 -4.11 7.37 11.29
N GLY A 61 -2.98 7.18 11.98
CA GLY A 61 -2.46 8.17 12.93
C GLY A 61 -2.12 9.52 12.27
N ILE A 62 -1.73 9.54 11.00
CA ILE A 62 -1.50 10.77 10.25
C ILE A 62 -2.83 11.48 9.93
N PHE A 63 -3.84 10.74 9.46
CA PHE A 63 -5.15 11.32 9.16
C PHE A 63 -5.87 11.82 10.41
N ASP A 64 -5.89 11.02 11.47
CA ASP A 64 -6.46 11.42 12.76
C ASP A 64 -5.77 12.69 13.31
N ALA A 65 -4.45 12.82 13.13
CA ALA A 65 -3.73 14.03 13.51
C ALA A 65 -4.15 15.24 12.66
N VAL A 66 -4.31 15.07 11.34
CA VAL A 66 -4.76 16.15 10.45
C VAL A 66 -6.16 16.63 10.84
N ASP A 67 -7.08 15.69 11.13
CA ASP A 67 -8.45 16.01 11.55
C ASP A 67 -8.49 16.66 12.94
N PHE A 68 -7.69 16.17 13.90
CA PHE A 68 -7.64 16.73 15.25
C PHE A 68 -7.01 18.12 15.32
N PHE A 69 -5.93 18.35 14.56
CA PHE A 69 -5.22 19.64 14.58
C PHE A 69 -5.82 20.69 13.63
N GLY A 70 -6.71 20.30 12.72
CA GLY A 70 -7.46 21.19 11.82
C GLY A 70 -6.60 21.83 10.71
N ASP A 71 -7.02 21.65 9.45
CA ASP A 71 -6.51 22.23 8.19
C ASP A 71 -4.98 22.44 8.08
N GLY A 72 -4.18 21.60 8.75
CA GLY A 72 -2.73 21.71 8.78
C GLY A 72 -2.17 23.01 9.39
N ALA A 73 -2.99 23.87 10.00
CA ALA A 73 -2.53 25.16 10.52
C ALA A 73 -1.62 25.01 11.76
N GLY A 74 -1.70 23.88 12.45
CA GLY A 74 -0.86 23.56 13.61
C GLY A 74 0.60 23.29 13.26
N HIS A 75 0.91 22.84 12.04
CA HIS A 75 2.26 22.55 11.58
C HIS A 75 2.48 23.24 10.25
N LYS A 76 3.24 24.34 10.24
CA LYS A 76 3.82 24.87 8.99
C LYS A 76 4.67 23.78 8.36
N VAL A 77 4.07 22.96 7.50
CA VAL A 77 4.81 22.04 6.65
C VAL A 77 5.69 22.94 5.79
N THR A 78 6.99 22.91 6.07
CA THR A 78 7.95 23.71 5.32
C THR A 78 7.88 23.23 3.88
N VAL A 79 7.92 24.16 2.91
CA VAL A 79 7.79 23.86 1.48
C VAL A 79 8.76 22.73 1.07
N ASP A 80 9.92 22.65 1.72
CA ASP A 80 10.93 21.61 1.55
C ASP A 80 10.39 20.18 1.78
N ILE A 81 9.56 19.95 2.80
CA ILE A 81 8.97 18.63 3.08
C ILE A 81 8.01 18.23 1.96
N ILE A 82 7.24 19.19 1.44
CA ILE A 82 6.32 18.95 0.32
C ILE A 82 7.10 18.62 -0.94
N VAL A 83 8.16 19.37 -1.22
CA VAL A 83 9.04 19.15 -2.38
C VAL A 83 9.71 17.78 -2.29
N GLU A 84 10.23 17.39 -1.12
CA GLU A 84 10.83 16.07 -0.91
C GLU A 84 9.83 14.93 -1.13
N VAL A 85 8.62 15.03 -0.58
CA VAL A 85 7.57 14.01 -0.75
C VAL A 85 7.15 13.88 -2.23
N VAL A 86 7.01 15.02 -2.94
CA VAL A 86 6.71 15.02 -4.37
C VAL A 86 7.85 14.42 -5.17
N GLN A 87 9.10 14.77 -4.87
CA GLN A 87 10.28 14.21 -5.53
C GLN A 87 10.38 12.69 -5.31
N TRP A 88 10.13 12.22 -4.08
CA TRP A 88 10.06 10.79 -3.76
C TRP A 88 8.96 10.07 -4.55
N ARG A 89 7.78 10.66 -4.68
CA ARG A 89 6.71 10.10 -5.51
C ARG A 89 7.10 10.02 -6.98
N LEU A 90 7.68 11.08 -7.55
CA LEU A 90 8.13 11.10 -8.94
C LEU A 90 9.21 10.05 -9.19
N ASN A 91 10.18 9.93 -8.29
CA ASN A 91 11.22 8.90 -8.36
C ASN A 91 10.60 7.50 -8.28
N SER A 92 9.67 7.26 -7.35
CA SER A 92 8.99 5.98 -7.21
C SER A 92 8.22 5.58 -8.48
N LEU A 93 7.47 6.52 -9.08
CA LEU A 93 6.76 6.31 -10.33
C LEU A 93 7.73 6.00 -11.49
N PHE A 94 8.87 6.68 -11.53
CA PHE A 94 9.91 6.43 -12.53
C PHE A 94 10.51 5.02 -12.41
N TYR A 95 10.84 4.57 -11.19
CA TYR A 95 11.29 3.21 -10.94
C TYR A 95 10.23 2.16 -11.34
N MET A 96 8.96 2.44 -11.04
CA MET A 96 7.84 1.57 -11.44
C MET A 96 7.77 1.44 -12.97
N LEU A 97 7.83 2.55 -13.70
CA LEU A 97 7.80 2.56 -15.17
C LEU A 97 8.96 1.77 -15.80
N ILE A 98 10.16 1.90 -15.24
CA ILE A 98 11.32 1.12 -15.69
C ILE A 98 11.08 -0.38 -15.45
N SER A 99 10.59 -0.74 -14.26
CA SER A 99 10.35 -2.14 -13.90
C SER A 99 9.27 -2.79 -14.77
N THR A 100 8.19 -2.06 -15.11
CA THR A 100 7.14 -2.56 -15.99
C THR A 100 7.63 -2.76 -17.42
N ASN A 101 8.47 -1.85 -17.93
CA ASN A 101 9.07 -1.98 -19.27
C ASN A 101 10.03 -3.17 -19.34
N MET A 102 10.86 -3.36 -18.31
CA MET A 102 11.74 -4.51 -18.17
C MET A 102 10.95 -5.81 -18.10
N LEU A 103 9.90 -5.87 -17.28
CA LEU A 103 9.04 -7.05 -17.14
C LEU A 103 8.37 -7.42 -18.47
N HIS A 104 7.86 -6.43 -19.21
CA HIS A 104 7.26 -6.64 -20.52
C HIS A 104 8.29 -7.15 -21.55
N ALA A 105 9.50 -6.60 -21.57
CA ALA A 105 10.58 -7.08 -22.44
C ALA A 105 10.98 -8.53 -22.13
N PHE A 106 11.06 -8.89 -20.84
CA PHE A 106 11.33 -10.25 -20.39
C PHE A 106 10.21 -11.23 -20.75
N GLN A 107 8.95 -10.84 -20.60
CA GLN A 107 7.82 -11.68 -21.03
C GLN A 107 7.83 -11.91 -22.54
N LYS A 108 8.12 -10.87 -23.31
CA LYS A 108 8.22 -10.95 -24.77
C LYS A 108 9.37 -11.85 -25.24
N SER A 109 10.53 -11.76 -24.60
CA SER A 109 11.65 -12.65 -24.93
C SER A 109 11.32 -14.10 -24.54
N ALA A 110 10.74 -14.32 -23.36
CA ALA A 110 10.32 -15.65 -22.91
C ALA A 110 9.28 -16.31 -23.84
N SER A 111 8.35 -15.55 -24.41
CA SER A 111 7.40 -16.08 -25.39
C SER A 111 8.08 -16.48 -26.71
N LEU A 112 9.04 -15.67 -27.19
CA LEU A 112 9.79 -15.98 -28.41
C LEU A 112 10.65 -17.24 -28.24
N TYR A 113 11.31 -17.40 -27.07
CA TYR A 113 12.07 -18.62 -26.77
C TYR A 113 11.19 -19.87 -26.76
N LYS A 114 9.97 -19.78 -26.19
CA LYS A 114 9.01 -20.91 -26.21
C LYS A 114 8.58 -21.27 -27.64
N GLU A 115 8.35 -20.26 -28.48
CA GLU A 115 7.97 -20.47 -29.87
C GLU A 115 9.08 -21.16 -30.67
N GLU A 116 10.32 -20.66 -30.58
CA GLU A 116 11.47 -21.27 -31.26
C GLU A 116 11.75 -22.70 -30.79
N LEU A 117 11.61 -22.96 -29.48
CA LEU A 117 11.73 -24.31 -28.93
C LEU A 117 10.68 -25.26 -29.53
N SER A 118 9.45 -24.78 -29.72
CA SER A 118 8.38 -25.58 -30.32
C SER A 118 8.66 -25.90 -31.80
N LYS A 119 9.21 -24.93 -32.56
CA LYS A 119 9.62 -25.13 -33.95
C LYS A 119 10.76 -26.14 -34.08
N MET A 120 11.80 -26.02 -33.25
CA MET A 120 12.93 -26.97 -33.26
C MET A 120 12.48 -28.40 -32.93
N LYS A 121 11.58 -28.57 -31.95
CA LYS A 121 11.00 -29.88 -31.63
C LYS A 121 10.20 -30.47 -32.79
N ALA A 122 9.43 -29.64 -33.50
CA ALA A 122 8.66 -30.09 -34.66
C ALA A 122 9.58 -30.55 -35.82
N VAL A 123 10.66 -29.81 -36.08
CA VAL A 123 11.66 -30.18 -37.10
C VAL A 123 12.40 -31.48 -36.73
N ALA A 124 12.82 -31.64 -35.47
CA ALA A 124 13.47 -32.87 -35.01
C ALA A 124 12.56 -34.10 -35.15
N ALA A 125 11.28 -33.98 -34.79
CA ALA A 125 10.30 -35.06 -34.97
C ALA A 125 10.09 -35.44 -36.45
N THR A 126 10.17 -34.46 -37.36
CA THR A 126 10.03 -34.69 -38.80
C THR A 126 11.26 -35.41 -39.35
N GLN A 127 12.46 -35.02 -38.92
CA GLN A 127 13.72 -35.69 -39.30
C GLN A 127 13.79 -37.13 -38.79
N GLU A 128 13.32 -37.40 -37.57
CA GLU A 128 13.23 -38.78 -37.05
C GLU A 128 12.28 -39.63 -37.91
N GLN A 129 11.10 -39.12 -38.25
CA GLN A 129 10.15 -39.83 -39.13
C GLN A 129 10.72 -40.10 -40.52
N GLU A 130 11.42 -39.14 -41.12
CA GLU A 130 12.08 -39.31 -42.43
C GLU A 130 13.21 -40.35 -42.37
N SER A 131 13.99 -40.37 -41.29
CA SER A 131 15.07 -41.34 -41.09
C SER A 131 14.55 -42.77 -40.94
N GLU A 132 13.46 -42.97 -40.18
CA GLU A 132 12.80 -44.27 -40.04
C GLU A 132 12.17 -44.75 -41.36
N GLN A 133 11.62 -43.84 -42.16
CA GLN A 133 11.01 -44.16 -43.45
C GLN A 133 12.09 -44.52 -44.50
N CYS A 134 13.25 -43.87 -44.43
CA CYS A 134 14.44 -44.20 -45.25
C CYS A 134 15.04 -45.57 -44.88
N GLU A 135 15.09 -45.94 -43.60
CA GLU A 135 15.48 -47.31 -43.21
C GLU A 135 14.48 -48.38 -43.67
N LYS A 136 13.18 -48.14 -43.46
CA LYS A 136 12.12 -49.09 -43.87
C LYS A 136 12.06 -49.31 -45.40
N SER A 137 12.51 -48.35 -46.20
CA SER A 137 12.58 -48.47 -47.66
C SER A 137 13.85 -49.18 -48.16
N LYS A 138 14.94 -49.14 -47.40
CA LYS A 138 16.17 -49.92 -47.69
C LYS A 138 16.03 -51.42 -47.38
N LEU A 139 15.23 -51.77 -46.37
CA LEU A 139 14.95 -53.16 -45.99
C LEU A 139 13.96 -53.90 -46.93
N LYS A 140 13.36 -53.20 -47.91
CA LYS A 140 12.39 -53.76 -48.87
C LYS A 140 12.98 -54.04 -50.27
N LYS A 141 14.29 -53.88 -50.47
CA LYS A 141 15.03 -54.29 -51.67
C LYS A 141 15.87 -55.52 -51.38
#